data_AF-A0A3B9H5R3-F1
#
_entry.id   AF-A0A3B9H5R3-F1
#
_cell.length_a   1.000
_cell.length_b   1.000
_cell.length_c   1.000
_cell.angle_alpha   90.00
_cell.angle_beta   90.00
_cell.angle_gamma   90.00
#
_symmetry.space_group_name_H-M   'P 1'
#
loop_
_entity.id
_entity.type
_entity.pdbx_description
1 polymer ?
#
loop_
_entity_poly.entity_id
_entity_poly.type
_entity_poly.pdbx_seq_one_letter_code
_entity_poly.pdbx_strand_id
1 'polypeptide(L)' 'IKTDIDVVFHCRSGARSGAVVQELTNRGYENVYNLTGGVLAWVAEIDQSLQSY' A
#
# COMPACT_ATOMS: atom_id res chain seq x y z
N ILE A 1 -7.56 -1.67 12.73
CA ILE A 1 -6.35 -1.00 12.21
C ILE A 1 -5.93 -0.02 13.29
N LYS A 2 -4.65 0.01 13.69
CA LYS A 2 -4.19 0.98 14.70
C LYS A 2 -4.39 2.39 14.16
N THR A 3 -4.84 3.32 14.99
CA THR A 3 -5.14 4.71 14.60
C THR A 3 -4.10 5.71 15.10
N ASP A 4 -3.16 5.23 15.92
CA ASP A 4 -2.08 5.99 16.56
C ASP A 4 -0.75 5.93 15.80
N ILE A 5 -0.70 5.17 14.71
CA ILE A 5 0.49 5.01 13.85
C ILE A 5 0.08 4.98 12.39
N ASP A 6 0.94 5.39 11.48
CA ASP A 6 0.69 5.28 10.05
C ASP A 6 0.64 3.82 9.60
N VAL A 7 -0.33 3.49 8.75
CA VAL A 7 -0.53 2.14 8.22
C VAL A 7 -0.48 2.15 6.70
N VAL A 8 0.51 1.46 6.14
CA VAL A 8 0.67 1.33 4.69
C VAL A 8 0.15 -0.01 4.22
N PHE A 9 -0.78 0.01 3.26
CA PHE A 9 -1.28 -1.15 2.56
C PHE A 9 -0.53 -1.34 1.25
N HIS A 10 -0.17 -2.58 0.94
CA HIS A 10 0.43 -2.93 -0.34
C HIS A 10 -0.24 -4.18 -0.92
N CYS A 11 -0.14 -4.31 -2.24
CA CYS A 11 -0.42 -5.54 -2.95
C CYS A 11 0.62 -5.69 -4.07
N ARG A 12 0.36 -6.57 -5.05
CA ARG A 12 1.28 -6.76 -6.19
C ARG A 12 1.54 -5.45 -6.97
N SER A 13 0.49 -4.77 -7.41
CA SER A 13 0.55 -3.60 -8.30
C SER A 13 0.02 -2.30 -7.69
N GLY A 14 -0.41 -2.31 -6.43
CA GLY A 14 -1.03 -1.16 -5.76
C GLY A 14 -2.55 -0.98 -6.03
N ALA A 15 -3.14 -1.72 -6.97
CA ALA A 15 -4.56 -1.55 -7.33
C ALA A 15 -5.54 -2.03 -6.24
N ARG A 16 -5.35 -3.24 -5.71
CA ARG A 16 -6.24 -3.82 -4.69
C ARG A 16 -6.12 -3.10 -3.36
N SER A 17 -4.89 -2.78 -2.96
CA SER A 17 -4.61 -2.01 -1.75
C SER A 17 -5.16 -0.58 -1.86
N GLY A 18 -5.13 0.03 -3.04
CA GLY A 18 -5.77 1.33 -3.29
C GLY A 18 -7.28 1.30 -3.04
N ALA A 19 -7.98 0.26 -3.49
CA ALA A 19 -9.42 0.10 -3.21
C ALA A 19 -9.71 -0.05 -1.70
N VAL A 20 -8.86 -0.78 -0.97
CA VAL A 20 -8.98 -0.93 0.49
C VAL A 20 -8.75 0.41 1.20
N VAL A 21 -7.71 1.15 0.82
CA VAL A 21 -7.42 2.47 1.38
C VAL A 21 -8.57 3.44 1.14
N GLN A 22 -9.11 3.48 -0.09
CA GLN A 22 -10.27 4.31 -0.40
C GLN A 22 -11.48 4.00 0.48
N GLU A 23 -11.78 2.71 0.66
CA GLU A 23 -12.90 2.29 1.52
C GLU A 23 -12.66 2.63 2.99
N LEU A 24 -11.43 2.49 3.49
CA LEU A 24 -11.08 2.84 4.86
C LEU A 24 -11.13 4.36 5.08
N THR A 25 -10.67 5.16 4.13
CA THR A 25 -10.82 6.61 4.17
C THR A 25 -12.28 7.03 4.21
N ASN A 26 -13.14 6.39 3.39
CA ASN A 26 -14.59 6.64 3.44
C ASN A 26 -15.21 6.28 4.80
N ARG A 27 -14.60 5.37 5.56
CA ARG A 27 -15.00 4.99 6.93
C ARG A 27 -14.37 5.87 8.02
N GLY A 28 -13.62 6.91 7.65
CA GLY A 28 -13.01 7.87 8.58
C GLY A 28 -11.62 7.49 9.07
N TYR A 29 -10.93 6.56 8.44
CA TYR A 29 -9.50 6.34 8.72
C TYR A 29 -8.65 7.39 8.01
N GLU A 30 -7.86 8.14 8.78
CA GLU A 30 -7.00 9.22 8.27
C GLU A 30 -5.53 8.82 8.14
N ASN A 31 -5.14 7.72 8.77
CA ASN A 31 -3.76 7.26 8.90
C ASN A 31 -3.44 6.04 8.01
N VAL A 32 -4.17 5.89 6.90
CA VAL A 32 -4.05 4.74 5.99
C VAL A 32 -3.55 5.18 4.62
N TYR A 33 -2.55 4.47 4.10
CA TYR A 33 -1.85 4.84 2.86
C TYR A 33 -1.73 3.66 1.93
N ASN A 34 -1.74 3.91 0.61
CA ASN A 34 -1.48 2.89 -0.40
C ASN A 34 -0.04 2.99 -0.89
N LEU A 35 0.66 1.86 -0.95
CA LEU A 35 1.92 1.77 -1.68
C LEU A 35 1.64 1.78 -3.19
N THR A 36 1.77 2.94 -3.81
CA THR A 36 1.58 3.13 -5.26
C THR A 36 2.51 2.22 -6.04
N GLY A 37 1.98 1.53 -7.06
CA GLY A 37 2.72 0.55 -7.85
C GLY A 37 2.97 -0.79 -7.14
N GLY A 38 2.68 -0.90 -5.85
CA GLY A 38 2.80 -2.11 -5.05
C GLY A 38 4.23 -2.63 -4.94
N VAL A 39 4.36 -3.93 -4.67
CA VAL A 39 5.68 -4.57 -4.55
C VAL A 39 6.46 -4.53 -5.86
N LEU A 40 5.79 -4.49 -7.02
CA LEU A 40 6.48 -4.41 -8.31
C LEU A 40 7.25 -3.10 -8.47
N ALA A 41 6.65 -1.97 -8.12
CA ALA A 41 7.35 -0.69 -8.14
C ALA A 41 8.47 -0.64 -7.08
N TRP A 42 8.23 -1.19 -5.90
CA TRP A 42 9.26 -1.28 -4.86
C TRP A 42 10.49 -2.07 -5.33
N VAL A 43 10.28 -3.23 -5.96
CA VAL A 43 11.37 -4.06 -6.51
C VAL A 43 12.11 -3.31 -7.63
N ALA A 44 11.38 -2.62 -8.50
CA ALA A 44 11.98 -1.89 -9.62
C ALA A 44 12.80 -0.67 -9.18
N GLU A 45 12.30 0.08 -8.20
CA GLU A 45 12.81 1.42 -7.87
C GLU A 45 13.65 1.48 -6.59
N ILE A 46 13.40 0.58 -5.63
CA ILE A 46 14.00 0.64 -4.29
C ILE A 46 14.94 -0.53 -4.04
N ASP A 47 14.47 -1.76 -4.22
CA ASP A 47 15.26 -2.96 -3.92
C ASP A 47 15.15 -4.01 -5.04
N GLN A 48 16.10 -3.94 -5.96
CA GLN A 48 16.20 -4.82 -7.12
C GLN A 48 16.76 -6.21 -6.77
N SER A 49 17.20 -6.44 -5.53
CA SER A 49 17.64 -7.77 -5.09
C SER A 49 16.46 -8.72 -4.84
N LEU A 50 15.27 -8.15 -4.65
CA LEU A 50 14.04 -8.90 -4.43
C LEU A 50 13.52 -9.48 -5.75
N GLN A 51 13.10 -10.75 -5.70
CA GLN A 51 12.50 -11.40 -6.85
C GLN A 51 11.05 -10.93 -7.02
N SER A 52 10.73 -10.36 -8.19
CA SER A 52 9.35 -10.05 -8.56
C SER A 52 8.57 -11.32 -8.92
N TYR A 53 7.27 -11.30 -8.65
CA TYR A 53 6.31 -12.35 -8.97
C TYR A 53 5.09 -11.75 -9.66
#